data_AF-A0A9E0L1L9-F1
#
_entry.id   AF-A0A9E0L1L9-F1
#
_cell.length_a   1.000
_cell.length_b   1.000
_cell.length_c   1.000
_cell.angle_alpha   90.00
_cell.angle_beta   90.00
_cell.angle_gamma   90.00
#
_symmetry.space_group_name_H-M   'P 1'
#
loop_
_entity.id
_entity.type
_entity.pdbx_description
1 polymer ?
#
loop_
_entity_poly.entity_id
_entity_poly.type
_entity_poly.pdbx_seq_one_letter_code
_entity_poly.pdbx_strand_id
1 'polypeptide(L)'
;MKIYLVGGAVRDSLLGRPVHEKDWVVVGAHPEELTSQGYRAVGKDFPVFLHPETQEEYALARTERKSGSGHTGFICAFSPDITLEEDLIRRDLTV
;
A
#
# COMPACT_ATOMS: atom_id res chain seq x y z
N MET A 1 -11.19 3.59 8.10
CA MET A 1 -10.27 3.43 6.96
C MET A 1 -10.92 3.73 5.60
N LYS A 2 -10.12 4.14 4.62
CA LYS A 2 -10.49 4.23 3.19
C LYS A 2 -9.57 3.30 2.39
N ILE A 3 -10.11 2.64 1.37
CA ILE A 3 -9.40 1.63 0.57
C ILE A 3 -9.41 2.09 -0.89
N TYR A 4 -8.24 2.09 -1.52
CA TYR A 4 -8.06 2.55 -2.90
C TYR A 4 -7.38 1.47 -3.73
N LEU A 5 -7.94 1.19 -4.91
CA LEU A 5 -7.25 0.41 -5.94
C LEU A 5 -6.15 1.31 -6.53
N VAL A 6 -4.94 0.78 -6.64
CA VAL A 6 -3.77 1.56 -7.05
C VAL A 6 -2.90 0.76 -8.02
N GLY A 7 -1.93 1.44 -8.64
CA GLY A 7 -0.90 0.80 -9.45
C GLY A 7 -1.40 0.20 -10.77
N GLY A 8 -0.84 -0.96 -11.13
CA GLY A 8 -1.02 -1.57 -12.44
C GLY A 8 -2.48 -1.84 -12.79
N ALA A 9 -3.31 -2.19 -11.80
CA ALA A 9 -4.73 -2.44 -12.01
C ALA A 9 -5.48 -1.20 -12.54
N VAL A 10 -5.16 0.00 -12.02
CA VAL A 10 -5.76 1.26 -12.48
C VAL A 10 -5.27 1.58 -13.89
N ARG A 11 -3.96 1.52 -14.11
CA ARG A 11 -3.34 1.72 -15.43
C ARG A 11 -3.96 0.83 -16.49
N ASP A 12 -4.02 -0.48 -16.23
CA ASP A 12 -4.47 -1.47 -17.20
C ASP A 12 -5.97 -1.34 -17.45
N SER A 13 -6.77 -1.01 -16.43
CA SER A 13 -8.18 -0.69 -16.61
C SER A 13 -8.39 0.53 -17.50
N LEU A 14 -7.60 1.60 -17.35
CA LEU A 14 -7.67 2.81 -18.19
C LEU A 14 -7.20 2.54 -19.63
N LEU A 15 -6.28 1.60 -19.82
CA LEU A 15 -5.80 1.16 -21.14
C LEU A 15 -6.68 0.08 -21.80
N GLY A 16 -7.76 -0.35 -21.14
CA GLY A 16 -8.63 -1.43 -21.63
C GLY A 16 -7.92 -2.80 -21.71
N ARG A 17 -6.89 -3.01 -20.89
CA ARG A 17 -6.14 -4.26 -20.81
C ARG A 17 -6.70 -5.17 -19.70
N PRO A 18 -6.52 -6.50 -19.80
CA PRO A 18 -6.87 -7.40 -18.71
C PRO A 18 -6.11 -7.03 -17.43
N VAL A 19 -6.84 -6.95 -16.31
CA VAL A 19 -6.25 -6.77 -14.98
C VAL A 19 -5.99 -8.14 -14.37
N HIS A 20 -4.73 -8.43 -14.07
CA HIS A 20 -4.31 -9.73 -13.53
C HIS A 20 -4.19 -9.74 -12.01
N GLU A 21 -3.77 -8.61 -11.44
CA GLU A 21 -3.50 -8.44 -10.02
C GLU A 21 -4.04 -7.10 -9.56
N LYS A 22 -4.49 -7.04 -8.30
CA LYS A 22 -5.01 -5.82 -7.69
C LYS A 22 -4.26 -5.53 -6.40
N ASP A 23 -3.63 -4.37 -6.38
CA ASP A 23 -3.00 -3.82 -5.20
C ASP A 23 -3.91 -2.77 -4.58
N TRP A 24 -4.07 -2.86 -3.27
CA TRP A 24 -4.90 -1.95 -2.50
C TRP A 24 -4.07 -1.15 -1.50
N VAL A 25 -4.39 0.15 -1.38
CA VAL A 25 -3.84 1.01 -0.33
C VAL A 25 -4.93 1.37 0.66
N VAL A 26 -4.63 1.19 1.94
CA VAL A 26 -5.51 1.47 3.08
C VAL A 26 -5.02 2.72 3.81
N VAL A 27 -5.85 3.76 3.83
CA VAL A 27 -5.59 5.06 4.47
C VAL A 27 -6.46 5.19 5.73
N GLY A 28 -5.95 5.83 6.77
CA GLY A 28 -6.72 6.09 7.99
C GLY A 28 -7.07 4.82 8.75
N ALA A 29 -6.10 3.92 8.90
CA ALA A 29 -6.23 2.66 9.62
C ALA A 29 -4.95 2.34 10.39
N HIS A 30 -5.09 1.55 11.45
CA HIS A 30 -3.96 0.95 12.15
C HIS A 30 -3.79 -0.54 11.79
N PRO A 31 -2.56 -1.10 11.88
CA PRO A 31 -2.31 -2.52 11.67
C PRO A 31 -3.23 -3.46 12.49
N GLU A 32 -3.53 -3.08 13.73
CA GLU A 32 -4.37 -3.90 14.61
C GLU A 32 -5.83 -3.93 14.12
N GLU A 33 -6.29 -2.85 13.49
CA GLU A 33 -7.63 -2.76 12.92
C GLU A 33 -7.79 -3.76 11.76
N LEU A 34 -6.81 -3.83 10.85
CA LEU A 34 -6.81 -4.82 9.75
C LEU A 34 -6.77 -6.25 10.30
N THR A 35 -5.89 -6.51 11.27
CA THR A 35 -5.78 -7.83 11.88
C THR A 35 -7.07 -8.24 12.59
N SER A 36 -7.75 -7.31 13.27
CA SER A 36 -9.04 -7.55 13.93
C SER A 36 -10.16 -7.89 12.95
N GLN A 37 -10.04 -7.41 11.70
CA GLN A 37 -10.96 -7.71 10.60
C GLN A 37 -10.59 -8.99 9.84
N GLY A 38 -9.58 -9.74 10.30
CA GLY A 38 -9.18 -11.02 9.72
C GLY A 38 -8.17 -10.92 8.58
N TYR A 39 -7.63 -9.73 8.31
CA TYR A 39 -6.52 -9.59 7.37
C TYR A 39 -5.25 -10.24 7.92
N ARG A 40 -4.50 -10.90 7.06
CA ARG A 40 -3.27 -11.61 7.44
C ARG A 40 -2.05 -10.81 7.03
N ALA A 41 -1.27 -10.34 8.00
CA ALA A 41 -0.01 -9.65 7.73
C ALA A 41 0.97 -10.53 6.94
N VAL A 42 1.60 -9.95 5.93
CA VAL A 42 2.62 -10.56 5.07
C VAL A 42 3.81 -9.62 4.91
N GLY A 43 5.02 -10.19 4.88
CA GLY A 43 6.25 -9.42 4.88
C GLY A 43 6.78 -9.10 6.28
N LYS A 44 8.09 -8.85 6.37
CA LYS A 44 8.77 -8.53 7.64
C LYS A 44 8.97 -7.03 7.86
N ASP A 45 9.09 -6.27 6.77
CA ASP A 45 9.55 -4.88 6.82
C ASP A 45 8.45 -3.86 6.47
N PHE A 46 7.28 -4.31 6.02
CA PHE A 46 6.20 -3.44 5.53
C PHE A 46 4.82 -3.93 5.97
N PRO A 47 3.89 -3.02 6.30
CA PRO A 47 2.53 -3.37 6.71
C PRO A 47 1.66 -3.73 5.49
N VAL A 48 1.94 -4.87 4.87
CA VAL A 48 1.12 -5.47 3.81
C VAL A 48 0.31 -6.60 4.41
N PHE A 49 -0.94 -6.73 4.00
CA PHE A 49 -1.87 -7.73 4.50
C PHE A 49 -2.62 -8.39 3.35
N LEU A 50 -2.98 -9.66 3.52
CA LEU A 50 -3.85 -10.38 2.60
C LEU A 50 -5.30 -10.29 3.08
N HIS A 51 -6.21 -9.96 2.16
CA HIS A 51 -7.64 -9.96 2.41
C HIS A 51 -8.13 -11.37 2.77
N PRO A 52 -8.97 -11.54 3.81
CA PRO A 52 -9.39 -12.87 4.28
C PRO A 52 -10.05 -13.73 3.21
N GLU A 53 -10.84 -13.11 2.31
CA GLU A 53 -11.64 -13.85 1.32
C GLU A 53 -10.97 -13.93 -0.05
N THR A 54 -10.36 -12.84 -0.52
CA THR A 54 -9.85 -12.73 -1.90
C THR A 54 -8.36 -13.02 -2.00
N GLN A 55 -7.64 -13.00 -0.88
CA GLN A 55 -6.18 -13.07 -0.82
C GLN A 55 -5.47 -11.98 -1.64
N GLU A 56 -6.16 -10.89 -2.01
CA GLU A 56 -5.55 -9.71 -2.62
C GLU A 56 -4.71 -8.95 -1.58
N GLU A 57 -3.73 -8.16 -2.03
CA GLU A 57 -2.79 -7.43 -1.17
C GLU A 57 -3.31 -6.04 -0.78
N TYR A 58 -3.25 -5.74 0.52
CA TYR A 58 -3.69 -4.50 1.14
C TYR A 58 -2.54 -3.92 1.95
N ALA A 59 -1.95 -2.83 1.46
CA ALA A 59 -0.86 -2.14 2.14
C ALA A 59 -1.40 -0.92 2.90
N LEU A 60 -0.93 -0.69 4.12
CA LEU A 60 -1.15 0.60 4.79
C LEU A 60 -0.40 1.71 4.05
N ALA A 61 -1.06 2.87 3.92
CA ALA A 61 -0.45 4.06 3.38
C ALA A 61 0.81 4.45 4.17
N ARG A 62 1.87 4.80 3.44
CA ARG A 62 3.18 5.07 4.03
C ARG A 62 3.91 6.19 3.32
N THR A 63 4.85 6.78 4.05
CA THR A 63 5.85 7.70 3.52
C THR A 63 7.23 7.08 3.61
N GLU A 64 8.13 7.52 2.73
CA GLU A 64 9.53 7.14 2.75
C GLU A 64 10.36 8.34 3.18
N ARG A 65 11.04 8.24 4.33
CA ARG A 65 11.98 9.26 4.79
C ARG A 65 13.41 8.80 4.53
N LYS A 66 14.17 9.60 3.79
CA LYS A 66 15.60 9.34 3.59
C LYS A 66 16.33 9.38 4.93
N SER A 67 16.93 8.26 5.32
CA SER A 67 17.75 8.10 6.52
C SER A 67 19.17 7.71 6.12
N GLY A 68 20.08 8.67 6.11
CA GLY A 68 21.51 8.43 5.90
C GLY A 68 22.02 8.52 4.46
N SER A 69 23.34 8.34 4.33
CA SER A 69 24.08 8.35 3.06
C SER A 69 24.30 6.91 2.56
N GLY A 70 23.59 6.50 1.52
CA GLY A 70 23.72 5.18 0.88
C GLY A 70 22.42 4.68 0.24
N HIS A 71 22.46 3.55 -0.46
CA HIS A 71 21.30 2.92 -1.12
C HIS A 71 20.33 2.19 -0.16
N THR A 72 20.65 2.11 1.14
CA THR A 72 19.85 1.44 2.19
C THR A 72 19.05 2.42 3.06
N GLY A 73 18.97 3.69 2.67
CA GLY A 73 18.56 4.77 3.55
C GLY A 73 17.11 5.22 3.43
N PHE A 74 16.13 4.33 3.47
CA PHE A 74 14.71 4.73 3.53
C PHE A 74 14.04 4.13 4.76
N ILE A 75 13.58 4.98 5.67
CA ILE A 75 12.72 4.58 6.78
C ILE A 75 11.27 4.70 6.29
N CYS A 76 10.57 3.58 6.28
CA CYS A 76 9.13 3.52 6.06
C CYS A 76 8.41 3.99 7.33
N ALA A 77 7.60 5.03 7.22
CA ALA A 77 6.69 5.45 8.28
C ALA A 77 5.24 5.21 7.83
N PHE A 78 4.44 4.59 8.68
CA PHE A 78 3.02 4.37 8.50
C PHE A 78 2.25 5.03 9.65
N SER A 79 1.16 5.71 9.34
CA SER A 79 0.28 6.38 10.31
C SER A 79 -1.11 6.52 9.69
N PRO A 80 -2.20 6.47 10.48
CA PRO A 80 -3.55 6.78 9.99
C PRO A 80 -3.66 8.18 9.37
N ASP A 81 -2.77 9.11 9.71
CA ASP A 81 -2.78 10.48 9.19
C ASP A 81 -2.14 10.61 7.79
N ILE A 82 -1.42 9.57 7.32
CA ILE A 82 -0.79 9.60 6.00
C ILE A 82 -1.89 9.52 4.93
N THR A 83 -1.89 10.50 4.05
CA THR A 83 -2.84 10.64 2.96
C THR A 83 -2.52 9.69 1.80
N LEU A 84 -3.49 9.50 0.90
CA LEU A 84 -3.25 8.75 -0.33
C LEU A 84 -2.18 9.43 -1.18
N GLU A 85 -2.23 10.75 -1.29
CA GLU A 85 -1.32 11.57 -2.08
C GLU A 85 0.14 11.43 -1.61
N GLU A 86 0.37 11.39 -0.30
CA GLU A 86 1.68 11.13 0.30
C GLU A 86 2.19 9.71 0.04
N ASP A 87 1.30 8.72 -0.07
CA ASP A 87 1.66 7.36 -0.48
C ASP A 87 1.93 7.25 -1.99
N LEU A 88 1.20 7.99 -2.82
CA LEU A 88 1.33 7.94 -4.27
C LEU A 88 2.61 8.65 -4.77
N ILE A 89 3.04 9.74 -4.12
CA ILE A 89 4.18 10.55 -4.59
C ILE A 89 5.52 9.81 -4.55
N ARG A 90 5.65 8.76 -3.74
CA ARG A 90 6.85 7.92 -3.64
C ARG A 90 6.93 6.84 -4.74
N ARG A 91 5.91 6.68 -5.58
CA ARG A 91 5.91 5.67 -6.64
C ARG A 91 6.85 6.07 -7.78
N ASP A 92 7.41 5.06 -8.44
CA ASP A 92 8.44 5.25 -9.46
C ASP A 92 7.96 6.02 -10.70
N LEU A 93 6.71 5.81 -11.11
CA LEU A 93 6.11 6.36 -12.33
C LEU A 93 4.75 7.00 -12.03
N THR A 94 4.36 7.93 -12.90
CA THR A 94 3.07 8.65 -12.80
C THR A 94 1.87 7.86 -13.33
N VAL A 95 2.11 6.75 -14.05
CA VAL A 95 1.11 5.98 -14.80
C VAL A 95 0.62 4.75 -14.06
#